data_AF-A0A439V0V4-F1
#
_entry.id   AF-A0A439V0V4-F1
#
_cell.length_a   1.000
_cell.length_b   1.000
_cell.length_c   1.000
_cell.angle_alpha   90.00
_cell.angle_beta   90.00
_cell.angle_gamma   90.00
#
_symmetry.space_group_name_H-M   'P 1'
#
loop_
_entity.id
_entity.type
_entity.pdbx_description
1 polymer ?
#
loop_
_entity_poly.entity_id
_entity_poly.type
_entity_poly.pdbx_seq_one_letter_code
_entity_poly.pdbx_strand_id
1 'polypeptide(L)'
;MRATPYNDRSDIDKLQSQWNKIAGHRSRRDWSAAIVRAATAAEIAANIAVRKRFEAESQFSPEFVNGLLEWANGIKGKFSRLLVPSTKDKDRKKELKALEAIADRINGKRNAIVHQGAFAEEPDAIEVVGWAGQVIDGLVLPHHPGFVLQEKPTKTSR
;
A
#
# COMPACT_ATOMS: atom_id res chain seq x y z
N MET A 1 14.23 -19.27 15.82
CA MET A 1 13.87 -17.87 16.13
C MET A 1 12.37 -17.70 16.05
N ARG A 2 11.71 -17.11 17.07
CA ARG A 2 10.30 -16.71 16.95
C ARG A 2 10.20 -15.55 15.96
N ALA A 3 9.20 -15.58 15.09
CA ALA A 3 8.98 -14.48 14.16
C ALA A 3 8.57 -13.21 14.93
N THR A 4 9.10 -12.05 14.54
CA THR A 4 8.68 -10.74 15.07
C THR A 4 7.16 -10.59 14.91
N PRO A 5 6.42 -10.26 15.98
CA PRO A 5 4.99 -9.99 15.90
C PRO A 5 4.67 -8.91 14.85
N TYR A 6 3.52 -8.99 14.21
CA TYR A 6 3.21 -8.12 13.06
C TYR A 6 3.26 -6.63 13.42
N ASN A 7 2.77 -6.25 14.60
CA ASN A 7 2.72 -4.85 15.02
C ASN A 7 4.12 -4.26 15.27
N ASP A 8 5.08 -5.11 15.63
CA ASP A 8 6.46 -4.73 15.95
C ASP A 8 7.38 -4.71 14.71
N ARG A 9 6.84 -5.06 13.54
CA ARG A 9 7.59 -5.05 12.27
C ARG A 9 7.81 -3.63 11.74
N SER A 10 8.92 -3.44 11.03
CA SER A 10 9.13 -2.26 10.20
C SER A 10 8.04 -2.13 9.13
N ASP A 11 7.82 -0.93 8.58
CA ASP A 11 6.82 -0.74 7.54
C ASP A 11 7.15 -1.55 6.27
N ILE A 12 8.43 -1.70 5.93
CA ILE A 12 8.89 -2.54 4.81
C ILE A 12 8.56 -4.02 5.06
N ASP A 13 8.80 -4.51 6.27
CA ASP A 13 8.45 -5.89 6.64
C ASP A 13 6.93 -6.11 6.65
N LYS A 14 6.15 -5.11 7.10
CA LYS A 14 4.69 -5.14 7.05
C LYS A 14 4.20 -5.18 5.61
N LEU A 15 4.77 -4.35 4.73
CA LEU A 15 4.47 -4.35 3.29
C LEU A 15 4.73 -5.73 2.67
N GLN A 16 5.93 -6.29 2.88
CA GLN A 16 6.28 -7.63 2.38
C GLN A 16 5.37 -8.72 2.99
N SER A 17 4.93 -8.56 4.23
CA SER A 17 3.98 -9.46 4.87
C SER A 17 2.60 -9.41 4.24
N GLN A 18 2.09 -8.23 3.90
CA GLN A 18 0.86 -8.08 3.13
C GLN A 18 0.99 -8.72 1.75
N TRP A 19 2.11 -8.49 1.06
CA TRP A 19 2.37 -9.08 -0.26
C TRP A 19 2.33 -10.61 -0.23
N ASN A 20 2.97 -11.21 0.78
CA ASN A 20 2.90 -12.66 1.01
C ASN A 20 1.47 -13.16 1.27
N LYS A 21 0.66 -12.38 1.98
CA LYS A 21 -0.75 -12.73 2.26
C LYS A 21 -1.60 -12.65 0.99
N ILE A 22 -1.39 -11.64 0.14
CA ILE A 22 -2.06 -11.50 -1.16
C ILE A 22 -1.85 -12.77 -1.99
N ALA A 23 -0.60 -13.22 -2.14
CA ALA A 23 -0.28 -14.45 -2.86
C ALA A 23 -1.01 -15.67 -2.27
N GLY A 24 -1.03 -15.79 -0.94
CA GLY A 24 -1.75 -16.85 -0.26
C GLY A 24 -3.27 -16.82 -0.48
N HIS A 25 -3.91 -15.64 -0.44
CA HIS A 25 -5.34 -15.51 -0.73
C HIS A 25 -5.66 -15.86 -2.18
N ARG A 26 -4.84 -15.40 -3.14
CA ARG A 26 -4.97 -15.77 -4.55
C ARG A 26 -4.87 -17.28 -4.77
N SER A 27 -3.91 -17.96 -4.13
CA SER A 27 -3.78 -19.42 -4.26
C SER A 27 -4.99 -20.22 -3.74
N ARG A 28 -5.76 -19.63 -2.81
CA ARG A 28 -6.98 -20.24 -2.26
C ARG A 28 -8.26 -19.70 -2.91
N ARG A 29 -8.13 -18.92 -3.98
CA ARG A 29 -9.25 -18.26 -4.69
C ARG A 29 -10.09 -17.35 -3.80
N ASP A 30 -9.47 -16.77 -2.77
CA ASP A 30 -10.08 -15.81 -1.87
C ASP A 30 -9.83 -14.39 -2.39
N TRP A 31 -10.55 -14.05 -3.46
CA TRP A 31 -10.32 -12.85 -4.26
C TRP A 31 -10.63 -11.56 -3.51
N SER A 32 -11.75 -11.53 -2.78
CA SER A 32 -12.13 -10.39 -1.96
C SER A 32 -11.06 -10.07 -0.91
N ALA A 33 -10.54 -11.07 -0.20
CA ALA A 33 -9.47 -10.85 0.76
C ALA A 33 -8.17 -10.40 0.09
N ALA A 34 -7.83 -10.94 -1.09
CA ALA A 34 -6.66 -10.49 -1.85
C ALA A 34 -6.73 -8.98 -2.17
N ILE A 35 -7.89 -8.49 -2.61
CA ILE A 35 -8.12 -7.06 -2.91
C ILE A 35 -7.99 -6.20 -1.65
N VAL A 36 -8.59 -6.62 -0.53
CA VAL A 36 -8.48 -5.87 0.74
C VAL A 36 -7.02 -5.78 1.19
N ARG A 37 -6.25 -6.87 1.06
CA ARG A 37 -4.82 -6.90 1.40
C ARG A 37 -3.97 -6.07 0.44
N ALA A 38 -4.31 -6.05 -0.85
CA ALA A 38 -3.67 -5.19 -1.85
C ALA A 38 -3.86 -3.70 -1.52
N ALA A 39 -5.08 -3.30 -1.14
CA ALA A 39 -5.34 -1.94 -0.66
C ALA A 39 -4.54 -1.59 0.59
N THR A 40 -4.46 -2.50 1.57
CA THR A 40 -3.61 -2.32 2.76
C THR A 40 -2.13 -2.18 2.41
N ALA A 41 -1.61 -2.99 1.47
CA ALA A 41 -0.22 -2.90 1.03
C ALA A 41 0.09 -1.53 0.40
N ALA A 42 -0.79 -1.04 -0.48
CA ALA A 42 -0.64 0.27 -1.11
C ALA A 42 -0.76 1.42 -0.09
N GLU A 43 -1.59 1.29 0.95
CA GLU A 43 -1.61 2.25 2.07
C GLU A 43 -0.31 2.25 2.89
N ILE A 44 0.26 1.08 3.18
CA ILE A 44 1.56 0.98 3.87
C ILE A 44 2.66 1.66 3.04
N ALA A 45 2.67 1.47 1.72
CA ALA A 45 3.61 2.17 0.83
C ALA A 45 3.46 3.70 0.92
N ALA A 46 2.23 4.21 1.00
CA ALA A 46 1.99 5.64 1.22
C ALA A 46 2.50 6.12 2.60
N ASN A 47 2.31 5.32 3.65
CA ASN A 47 2.88 5.62 4.97
C ASN A 47 4.42 5.69 4.91
N ILE A 48 5.08 4.73 4.24
CA ILE A 48 6.54 4.72 4.05
C ILE A 48 7.00 5.99 3.35
N ALA A 49 6.40 6.34 2.21
CA ALA A 49 6.78 7.53 1.44
C ALA A 49 6.61 8.82 2.26
N VAL A 50 5.51 8.94 3.02
CA VAL A 50 5.28 10.08 3.91
C VAL A 50 6.36 10.15 4.99
N ARG A 51 6.65 9.05 5.68
CA ARG A 51 7.68 9.01 6.73
C ARG A 51 9.05 9.40 6.18
N LYS A 52 9.46 8.78 5.07
CA LYS A 52 10.76 9.02 4.44
C LYS A 52 10.92 10.46 3.96
N ARG A 53 9.85 11.05 3.45
CA ARG A 53 9.83 12.47 3.10
C ARG A 53 10.01 13.36 4.33
N PHE A 54 9.22 13.16 5.38
CA PHE A 54 9.32 14.00 6.57
C PHE A 54 10.65 13.83 7.30
N GLU A 55 11.22 12.63 7.31
CA GLU A 55 12.59 12.38 7.78
C GLU A 55 13.63 13.19 6.98
N ALA A 56 13.45 13.34 5.67
CA ALA A 56 14.40 14.05 4.81
C ALA A 56 14.20 15.58 4.78
N GLU A 57 12.96 16.06 4.93
CA GLU A 57 12.58 17.46 4.64
C GLU A 57 12.12 18.25 5.88
N SER A 58 12.08 17.64 7.07
CA SER A 58 11.54 18.29 8.28
C SER A 58 12.27 17.86 9.56
N GLN A 59 11.87 18.46 10.69
CA GLN A 59 12.31 18.07 12.04
C GLN A 59 11.13 17.54 12.88
N PHE A 60 10.05 17.09 12.23
CA PHE A 60 8.89 16.59 12.95
C PHE A 60 9.20 15.29 13.70
N SER A 61 8.64 15.16 14.90
CA SER A 61 8.78 13.94 15.68
C SER A 61 8.01 12.79 15.03
N PRO A 62 8.44 11.53 15.22
CA PRO A 62 7.71 10.36 14.73
C PRO A 62 6.24 10.32 15.18
N GLU A 63 5.95 10.79 16.39
CA GLU A 63 4.60 10.85 16.97
C GLU A 63 3.72 11.84 16.22
N PHE A 64 4.26 13.02 15.88
CA PHE A 64 3.52 14.00 15.08
C PHE A 64 3.22 13.45 13.67
N VAL A 65 4.21 12.83 13.02
CA VAL A 65 4.01 12.21 11.70
C VAL A 65 2.99 11.08 11.78
N ASN A 66 2.99 10.27 12.85
CA ASN A 66 1.95 9.26 13.10
C ASN A 66 0.56 9.90 13.19
N GLY A 67 0.41 11.00 13.93
CA GLY A 67 -0.85 11.74 14.01
C GLY A 67 -1.32 12.25 12.64
N LEU A 68 -0.42 12.76 11.79
CA LEU A 68 -0.75 13.15 10.42
C LEU A 68 -1.23 11.96 9.57
N LEU A 69 -0.55 10.82 9.70
CA LEU A 69 -0.94 9.60 9.01
C LEU A 69 -2.33 9.15 9.45
N GLU A 70 -2.61 9.08 10.76
CA GLU A 70 -3.92 8.73 11.30
C GLU A 70 -5.02 9.69 10.82
N TRP A 71 -4.76 11.00 10.89
CA TRP A 71 -5.67 12.03 10.41
C TRP A 71 -5.98 11.91 8.91
N ALA A 72 -4.96 11.59 8.10
CA ALA A 72 -5.15 11.44 6.66
C ALA A 72 -6.15 10.31 6.35
N ASN A 73 -6.11 9.20 7.11
CA ASN A 73 -7.01 8.05 7.05
C ASN A 73 -7.16 7.37 5.67
N GLY A 74 -6.63 6.15 5.55
CA GLY A 74 -6.72 5.34 4.34
C GLY A 74 -5.87 5.88 3.19
N ILE A 75 -5.68 5.06 2.15
CA ILE A 75 -4.79 5.37 1.01
C ILE A 75 -5.17 6.68 0.30
N LYS A 76 -6.46 6.90 0.04
CA LYS A 76 -6.97 8.13 -0.61
C LYS A 76 -6.58 9.37 0.18
N GLY A 77 -6.71 9.30 1.50
CA GLY A 77 -6.34 10.38 2.40
C GLY A 77 -4.84 10.67 2.38
N LYS A 78 -3.99 9.64 2.36
CA LYS A 78 -2.53 9.82 2.28
C LYS A 78 -2.12 10.59 1.01
N PHE A 79 -2.72 10.28 -0.13
CA PHE A 79 -2.44 10.98 -1.38
C PHE A 79 -2.95 12.42 -1.35
N SER A 80 -4.26 12.59 -1.16
CA SER A 80 -4.95 13.88 -1.30
C SER A 80 -4.59 14.90 -0.23
N ARG A 81 -4.17 14.47 0.97
CA ARG A 81 -3.89 15.34 2.10
C ARG A 81 -2.42 15.50 2.43
N LEU A 82 -1.59 14.49 2.15
CA LEU A 82 -0.17 14.50 2.53
C LEU A 82 0.74 14.52 1.31
N LEU A 83 0.74 13.47 0.47
CA LEU A 83 1.74 13.30 -0.60
C LEU A 83 1.63 14.36 -1.69
N VAL A 84 0.44 14.56 -2.27
CA VAL A 84 0.26 15.49 -3.40
C VAL A 84 0.40 16.95 -2.95
N PRO A 85 -0.21 17.40 -1.82
CA PRO A 85 -0.10 18.78 -1.39
C PRO A 85 1.30 19.17 -0.92
N SER A 86 2.04 18.25 -0.28
CA SER A 86 3.41 18.52 0.20
C SER A 86 4.46 18.53 -0.91
N THR A 87 4.15 18.02 -2.11
CA THR A 87 5.11 17.94 -3.22
C THR A 87 5.23 19.27 -3.96
N LYS A 88 6.43 19.87 -3.90
CA LYS A 88 6.79 21.10 -4.62
C LYS A 88 7.19 20.84 -6.07
N ASP A 89 7.96 19.78 -6.31
CA ASP A 89 8.42 19.40 -7.64
C ASP A 89 7.25 19.09 -8.58
N LYS A 90 7.19 19.73 -9.74
CA LYS A 90 6.01 19.66 -10.63
C LYS A 90 5.87 18.30 -11.30
N ASP A 91 6.99 17.68 -11.68
CA ASP A 91 6.99 16.40 -12.38
C ASP A 91 6.61 15.28 -11.40
N ARG A 92 7.23 15.25 -10.22
CA ARG A 92 6.87 14.33 -9.15
C ARG A 92 5.43 14.52 -8.70
N LYS A 93 4.93 15.75 -8.64
CA LYS A 93 3.52 16.01 -8.31
C LYS A 93 2.58 15.43 -9.36
N LYS A 94 2.94 15.51 -10.65
CA LYS A 94 2.16 14.90 -11.74
C LYS A 94 2.15 13.38 -11.63
N GLU A 95 3.29 12.76 -11.34
CA GLU A 95 3.39 11.32 -11.09
C GLU A 95 2.51 10.91 -9.90
N LEU A 96 2.60 11.63 -8.78
CA LEU A 96 1.80 11.33 -7.59
C LEU A 96 0.30 11.46 -7.84
N LYS A 97 -0.14 12.40 -8.68
CA LYS A 97 -1.54 12.50 -9.11
C LYS A 97 -1.98 11.31 -9.98
N ALA A 98 -1.10 10.79 -10.83
CA ALA A 98 -1.40 9.57 -11.58
C ALA A 98 -1.53 8.36 -10.65
N LEU A 99 -0.64 8.24 -9.66
CA LEU A 99 -0.72 7.21 -8.62
C LEU A 99 -1.96 7.39 -7.73
N GLU A 100 -2.36 8.62 -7.41
CA GLU A 100 -3.58 8.93 -6.67
C GLU A 100 -4.83 8.41 -7.41
N ALA A 101 -4.91 8.60 -8.73
CA ALA A 101 -6.01 8.08 -9.53
C ALA A 101 -6.08 6.54 -9.50
N ILE A 102 -4.92 5.87 -9.44
CA ILE A 102 -4.86 4.41 -9.27
C ILE A 102 -5.30 4.02 -7.85
N ALA A 103 -4.82 4.73 -6.83
CA ALA A 103 -5.20 4.52 -5.44
C ALA A 103 -6.71 4.69 -5.20
N ASP A 104 -7.35 5.64 -5.88
CA ASP A 104 -8.80 5.83 -5.84
C ASP A 104 -9.57 4.61 -6.39
N ARG A 105 -9.07 3.98 -7.47
CA ARG A 105 -9.67 2.74 -8.00
C ARG A 105 -9.54 1.58 -7.03
N ILE A 106 -8.35 1.41 -6.44
CA ILE A 106 -8.10 0.39 -5.41
C ILE A 106 -9.05 0.60 -4.22
N ASN A 107 -9.15 1.85 -3.73
CA ASN A 107 -10.02 2.21 -2.62
C ASN A 107 -11.50 1.95 -2.95
N GLY A 108 -11.94 2.24 -4.17
CA GLY A 108 -13.29 1.94 -4.65
C GLY A 108 -13.64 0.45 -4.55
N LYS A 109 -12.78 -0.42 -5.10
CA LYS A 109 -12.95 -1.88 -5.03
C LYS A 109 -12.94 -2.40 -3.59
N ARG A 110 -11.99 -1.93 -2.77
CA ARG A 110 -11.92 -2.30 -1.34
C ARG A 110 -13.20 -1.87 -0.61
N ASN A 111 -13.70 -0.67 -0.86
CA ASN A 111 -14.91 -0.16 -0.21
C ASN A 111 -16.17 -0.94 -0.61
N ALA A 112 -16.30 -1.32 -1.88
CA ALA A 112 -17.40 -2.19 -2.31
C ALA A 112 -17.40 -3.52 -1.54
N ILE A 113 -16.23 -4.14 -1.36
CA ILE A 113 -16.11 -5.40 -0.62
C ILE A 113 -16.45 -5.21 0.87
N VAL A 114 -15.77 -4.29 1.55
CA VAL A 114 -15.84 -4.21 3.02
C VAL A 114 -17.07 -3.47 3.56
N HIS A 115 -17.68 -2.59 2.76
CA HIS A 115 -18.81 -1.77 3.21
C HIS A 115 -20.12 -2.11 2.50
N GLN A 116 -20.06 -2.66 1.29
CA GLN A 116 -21.26 -3.02 0.51
C GLN A 116 -21.46 -4.54 0.42
N GLY A 117 -20.54 -5.34 0.95
CA GLY A 117 -20.62 -6.80 0.92
C GLY A 117 -20.41 -7.40 -0.48
N ALA A 118 -19.77 -6.66 -1.39
CA ALA A 118 -19.52 -7.15 -2.73
C ALA A 118 -18.52 -8.33 -2.73
N PHE A 119 -18.78 -9.31 -3.59
CA PHE A 119 -17.82 -10.34 -3.94
C PHE A 119 -16.96 -9.88 -5.12
N ALA A 120 -15.74 -10.42 -5.20
CA ALA A 120 -14.83 -10.17 -6.29
C ALA A 120 -14.44 -11.50 -6.94
N GLU A 121 -14.10 -11.43 -8.23
CA GLU A 121 -13.64 -12.57 -9.00
C GLU A 121 -12.13 -12.48 -9.28
N GLU A 122 -11.59 -13.54 -9.88
CA GLU A 122 -10.17 -13.61 -10.22
C GLU A 122 -9.66 -12.40 -11.04
N PRO A 123 -10.38 -11.92 -12.09
CA PRO A 123 -9.93 -10.76 -12.86
C PRO A 123 -9.82 -9.49 -12.00
N ASP A 124 -10.76 -9.28 -11.07
CA ASP A 124 -10.71 -8.12 -10.16
C ASP A 124 -9.48 -8.19 -9.27
N ALA A 125 -9.17 -9.37 -8.73
CA ALA A 125 -8.02 -9.55 -7.85
C ALA A 125 -6.70 -9.36 -8.60
N ILE A 126 -6.57 -9.88 -9.82
CA ILE A 126 -5.38 -9.68 -10.66
C ILE A 126 -5.18 -8.19 -10.95
N GLU A 127 -6.25 -7.50 -11.35
CA GLU A 127 -6.21 -6.08 -11.69
C GLU A 127 -5.80 -5.21 -10.50
N VAL A 128 -6.49 -5.34 -9.35
CA VAL A 128 -6.19 -4.54 -8.15
C VAL A 128 -4.80 -4.85 -7.61
N VAL A 129 -4.35 -6.11 -7.63
CA VAL A 129 -3.00 -6.47 -7.18
C VAL A 129 -1.94 -5.84 -8.10
N GLY A 130 -2.17 -5.82 -9.42
CA GLY A 130 -1.31 -5.12 -10.36
C GLY A 130 -1.23 -3.61 -10.08
N TRP A 131 -2.38 -2.98 -9.85
CA TRP A 131 -2.44 -1.56 -9.45
C TRP A 131 -1.73 -1.28 -8.12
N ALA A 132 -1.90 -2.15 -7.13
CA ALA A 132 -1.21 -2.01 -5.86
C ALA A 132 0.32 -2.10 -6.05
N GLY A 133 0.80 -3.01 -6.89
CA GLY A 133 2.21 -3.10 -7.27
C GLY A 133 2.73 -1.79 -7.87
N GLN A 134 2.00 -1.21 -8.84
CA GLN A 134 2.35 0.08 -9.44
C GLN A 134 2.43 1.22 -8.41
N VAL A 135 1.49 1.27 -7.46
CA VAL A 135 1.50 2.26 -6.38
C VAL A 135 2.68 2.04 -5.44
N ILE A 136 2.97 0.79 -5.07
CA ILE A 136 4.09 0.43 -4.21
C ILE A 136 5.41 0.85 -4.85
N ASP A 137 5.65 0.47 -6.10
CA ASP A 137 6.89 0.80 -6.81
C ASP A 137 7.06 2.31 -6.94
N GLY A 138 5.98 3.00 -7.35
CA GLY A 138 5.97 4.45 -7.52
C GLY A 138 6.19 5.24 -6.23
N LEU A 139 5.92 4.65 -5.06
CA LEU A 139 6.08 5.30 -3.75
C LEU A 139 7.34 4.87 -3.00
N VAL A 140 7.73 3.60 -3.08
CA VAL A 140 8.80 3.02 -2.25
C VAL A 140 10.16 3.14 -2.92
N LEU A 141 10.27 2.86 -4.23
CA LEU A 141 11.56 2.87 -4.94
C LEU A 141 12.32 4.21 -4.83
N PRO A 142 11.67 5.39 -4.88
CA PRO A 142 12.37 6.66 -4.72
C PRO A 142 13.09 6.83 -3.37
N HIS A 143 12.66 6.09 -2.34
CA HIS A 143 13.22 6.18 -0.99
C HIS A 143 14.04 4.94 -0.59
N HIS A 144 13.82 3.82 -1.29
CA HIS A 144 14.49 2.55 -1.07
C HIS A 144 14.97 1.97 -2.41
N PRO A 145 16.07 2.50 -2.99
CA PRO A 145 16.63 1.95 -4.22
C PRO A 145 16.99 0.48 -4.03
N GLY A 146 16.50 -0.38 -4.94
CA GLY A 146 16.71 -1.83 -4.86
C GLY A 146 15.68 -2.59 -4.03
N PHE A 147 14.63 -1.92 -3.53
CA PHE A 147 13.47 -2.62 -2.99
C PHE A 147 12.80 -3.47 -4.08
N VAL A 148 12.56 -4.75 -3.78
CA VAL A 148 11.86 -5.67 -4.67
C VAL A 148 10.86 -6.47 -3.85
N LEU A 149 9.59 -6.40 -4.24
CA LEU A 149 8.55 -7.25 -3.67
C LEU A 149 8.85 -8.72 -3.99
N GLN A 150 9.11 -9.50 -2.95
CA GLN A 150 9.35 -10.92 -3.10
C GLN A 150 8.01 -11.65 -3.18
N GLU A 151 7.76 -12.36 -4.27
CA GLU A 151 6.68 -13.34 -4.31
C GLU A 151 7.16 -14.65 -3.68
N LYS A 152 6.47 -15.11 -2.64
CA LYS A 152 6.70 -16.48 -2.17
C LYS A 152 6.08 -17.47 -3.16
N PRO A 153 6.79 -18.54 -3.53
CA PRO A 153 6.16 -19.64 -4.25
C PRO A 153 5.01 -20.18 -3.40
N THR A 154 3.80 -20.07 -3.92
CA THR A 154 2.61 -20.65 -3.32
C THR A 154 2.75 -22.17 -3.42
N LYS A 155 2.70 -22.87 -2.28
CA LYS A 155 2.57 -24.32 -2.30
C LYS A 155 1.19 -24.61 -2.91
N THR A 156 1.16 -25.03 -4.16
CA THR A 156 -0.06 -25.55 -4.79
C THR A 156 -0.46 -26.80 -4.01
N SER A 157 -1.46 -26.67 -3.14
CA SER A 157 -2.11 -27.85 -2.58
C SER A 157 -2.79 -28.56 -3.74
N ARG A 158 -2.30 -29.78 -4.03
CA ARG A 158 -2.95 -30.73 -4.95
C ARG A 158 -4.31 -31.14 -4.42
#